data_AF-A0A0M3ATG8-F1
#
_entry.id   AF-A0A0M3ATG8-F1
#
_cell.length_a   1.000
_cell.length_b   1.000
_cell.length_c   1.000
_cell.angle_alpha   90.00
_cell.angle_beta   90.00
_cell.angle_gamma   90.00
#
_symmetry.space_group_name_H-M   'P 1'
#
loop_
_entity.id
_entity.type
_entity.pdbx_description
1 polymer ?
#
loop_
_entity_poly.entity_id
_entity_poly.type
_entity_poly.pdbx_seq_one_letter_code
_entity_poly.pdbx_strand_id
1 'polypeptide(L)'
;MSAATASSARRSRWAISFADLLLLLLGFFVMLQASGQRKDAMLAQVRAQFGGRAAAQATEIRAAELFQPGEAMLTPAGDARLKALGARFAKGRERLEVSSRGSDSGRQRFDGWDLAAARLGAVARALKDAGVGRDRLAIRGLDQLDGESGKGQMLRIVAGEATR
;
A
#
# COMPACT_ATOMS: atom_id res chain seq x y z
N MET A 1 29.50 -59.67 8.30
CA MET A 1 29.30 -58.35 7.65
C MET A 1 27.89 -57.80 7.89
N SER A 2 27.48 -57.51 9.15
CA SER A 2 26.06 -57.18 9.45
C SER A 2 25.82 -55.95 10.35
N ALA A 3 26.87 -55.24 10.79
CA ALA A 3 26.73 -54.12 11.72
C ALA A 3 26.55 -52.74 11.04
N ALA A 4 27.03 -52.57 9.80
CA ALA A 4 27.01 -51.27 9.11
C ALA A 4 25.61 -50.83 8.67
N THR A 5 24.74 -51.78 8.28
CA THR A 5 23.35 -51.54 7.82
C THR A 5 22.43 -51.06 8.94
N ALA A 6 22.62 -51.55 10.17
CA ALA A 6 21.79 -51.18 11.33
C ALA A 6 22.01 -49.73 11.82
N SER A 7 23.17 -49.11 11.54
CA SER A 7 23.41 -47.70 11.91
C SER A 7 22.75 -46.71 10.93
N SER A 8 22.69 -47.08 9.64
CA SER A 8 22.01 -46.29 8.60
C SER A 8 20.50 -46.23 8.84
N ALA A 9 19.89 -47.37 9.15
CA ALA A 9 18.46 -47.48 9.47
C ALA A 9 18.03 -46.71 10.74
N ARG A 10 18.97 -46.44 11.66
CA ARG A 10 18.70 -45.65 12.88
C ARG A 10 18.75 -44.15 12.60
N ARG A 11 19.68 -43.71 11.72
CA ARG A 11 19.79 -42.33 11.24
C ARG A 11 18.59 -41.89 10.40
N SER A 12 18.04 -42.76 9.58
CA SER A 12 16.86 -42.45 8.75
C SER A 12 15.55 -42.32 9.55
N ARG A 13 15.46 -42.87 10.75
CA ARG A 13 14.25 -42.78 11.59
C ARG A 13 14.12 -41.45 12.32
N TRP A 14 15.23 -40.84 12.74
CA TRP A 14 15.19 -39.51 13.37
C TRP A 14 14.88 -38.40 12.36
N ALA A 15 15.31 -38.58 11.11
CA ALA A 15 14.98 -37.67 10.02
C ALA A 15 13.47 -37.55 9.77
N ILE A 16 12.69 -38.60 10.04
CA ILE A 16 11.22 -38.59 9.87
C ILE A 16 10.56 -37.69 10.91
N SER A 17 10.91 -37.82 12.20
CA SER A 17 10.38 -36.94 13.26
C SER A 17 10.86 -35.50 13.11
N PHE A 18 12.09 -35.31 12.64
CA PHE A 18 12.60 -33.98 12.33
C PHE A 18 11.85 -33.35 11.15
N ALA A 19 11.59 -34.11 10.09
CA ALA A 19 10.78 -33.66 8.97
C ALA A 19 9.34 -33.34 9.41
N ASP A 20 8.75 -34.14 10.29
CA ASP A 20 7.43 -33.87 10.86
C ASP A 20 7.40 -32.55 11.65
N LEU A 21 8.39 -32.29 12.50
CA LEU A 21 8.53 -31.02 13.22
C LEU A 21 8.69 -29.83 12.25
N LEU A 22 9.47 -29.99 11.18
CA LEU A 22 9.61 -28.96 10.14
C LEU A 22 8.29 -28.72 9.39
N LEU A 23 7.51 -29.76 9.12
CA LEU A 23 6.21 -29.64 8.44
C LEU A 23 5.15 -29.00 9.35
N LEU A 24 5.14 -29.33 10.64
CA LEU A 24 4.28 -28.66 11.62
C LEU A 24 4.65 -27.18 11.78
N LEU A 25 5.94 -26.86 11.83
CA LEU A 25 6.42 -25.49 11.90
C LEU A 25 6.08 -24.71 10.63
N LEU A 26 6.27 -25.30 9.45
CA LEU A 26 5.89 -24.72 8.17
C LEU A 26 4.38 -24.45 8.10
N GLY A 27 3.55 -25.43 8.47
CA GLY A 27 2.10 -25.28 8.52
C GLY A 27 1.66 -24.18 9.48
N PHE A 28 2.31 -24.07 10.64
CA PHE A 28 2.08 -22.98 11.59
C PHE A 28 2.42 -21.60 11.00
N PHE A 29 3.58 -21.45 10.35
CA PHE A 29 3.95 -20.20 9.70
C PHE A 29 3.00 -19.81 8.55
N VAL A 30 2.55 -20.78 7.75
CA VAL A 30 1.55 -20.55 6.69
C VAL A 30 0.22 -20.06 7.30
N MET A 31 -0.23 -20.67 8.40
CA MET A 31 -1.46 -20.24 9.08
C MET A 31 -1.31 -18.86 9.73
N LEU A 32 -0.15 -18.54 10.32
CA LEU A 32 0.15 -17.20 10.83
C LEU A 32 0.11 -16.15 9.72
N GLN A 33 0.75 -16.43 8.58
CA GLN A 33 0.76 -15.53 7.42
C GLN A 33 -0.66 -15.27 6.91
N ALA A 34 -1.50 -16.31 6.81
CA ALA A 34 -2.90 -16.18 6.42
C ALA A 34 -3.78 -15.44 7.46
N SER A 35 -3.33 -15.34 8.72
CA SER A 35 -4.04 -14.62 9.78
C SER A 35 -3.67 -13.13 9.86
N GLY A 36 -2.49 -12.74 9.36
CA GLY A 36 -1.99 -11.36 9.40
C GLY A 36 -2.95 -10.35 8.77
N GLN A 37 -3.54 -10.69 7.62
CA GLN A 37 -4.47 -9.83 6.89
C GLN A 37 -5.76 -9.49 7.66
N ARG A 38 -6.20 -10.37 8.57
CA ARG A 38 -7.42 -10.14 9.37
C ARG A 38 -7.21 -9.10 10.48
N LYS A 39 -5.99 -8.98 11.00
CA LYS A 39 -5.69 -8.05 12.11
C LYS A 39 -5.77 -6.59 11.65
N ASP A 40 -5.24 -6.26 10.48
CA ASP A 40 -5.26 -4.87 9.97
C ASP A 40 -6.67 -4.43 9.59
N ALA A 41 -7.45 -5.31 8.94
CA ALA A 41 -8.85 -5.06 8.65
C ALA A 41 -9.68 -4.86 9.92
N MET A 42 -9.47 -5.69 10.94
CA MET A 42 -10.14 -5.58 12.23
C MET A 42 -9.76 -4.28 12.96
N LEU A 43 -8.49 -3.87 12.95
CA LEU A 43 -8.05 -2.60 13.54
C LEU A 43 -8.63 -1.38 12.80
N ALA A 44 -8.70 -1.43 11.47
CA ALA A 44 -9.35 -0.40 10.66
C ALA A 44 -10.86 -0.30 10.96
N GLN A 45 -11.53 -1.44 11.12
CA GLN A 45 -12.96 -1.52 11.40
C GLN A 45 -13.29 -1.06 12.84
N VAL A 46 -12.47 -1.43 13.82
CA VAL A 46 -12.56 -0.93 15.21
C VAL A 46 -12.36 0.59 15.24
N ARG A 47 -11.36 1.13 14.55
CA ARG A 47 -11.15 2.59 14.46
C ARG A 47 -12.35 3.31 13.82
N ALA A 48 -12.99 2.69 12.83
CA ALA A 48 -14.21 3.24 12.21
C ALA A 48 -15.42 3.20 13.16
N GLN A 49 -15.51 2.17 14.00
CA GLN A 49 -16.65 1.94 14.90
C GLN A 49 -16.58 2.77 16.19
N PHE A 50 -15.36 3.05 16.69
CA PHE A 50 -15.13 3.84 17.91
C PHE A 50 -15.04 5.35 17.69
N GLY A 51 -15.60 5.87 16.59
CA GLY A 51 -15.78 7.31 16.42
C GLY A 51 -14.47 8.08 16.30
N GLY A 52 -13.52 7.58 15.49
CA GLY A 52 -12.47 8.44 14.94
C GLY A 52 -13.13 9.63 14.28
N ARG A 53 -13.06 10.80 14.95
CA ARG A 53 -13.62 12.09 14.53
C ARG A 53 -13.59 12.19 13.00
N ALA A 54 -14.78 12.38 12.41
CA ALA A 54 -15.07 12.43 10.98
C ALA A 54 -13.80 12.44 10.15
N ALA A 55 -13.44 11.29 9.58
CA ALA A 55 -12.22 11.13 8.80
C ALA A 55 -12.02 12.36 7.92
N ALA A 56 -11.09 13.22 8.34
CA ALA A 56 -10.30 14.13 7.54
C ALA A 56 -10.67 14.04 6.06
N GLN A 57 -11.42 15.02 5.52
CA GLN A 57 -12.05 14.99 4.18
C GLN A 57 -11.23 14.16 3.17
N ALA A 58 -11.56 12.87 3.07
CA ALA A 58 -10.76 11.95 2.28
C ALA A 58 -11.23 12.06 0.84
N THR A 59 -10.40 12.65 -0.01
CA THR A 59 -10.67 12.73 -1.44
C THR A 59 -10.02 11.55 -2.12
N GLU A 60 -10.84 10.65 -2.68
CA GLU A 60 -10.40 9.49 -3.45
C GLU A 60 -10.61 9.75 -4.95
N ILE A 61 -9.59 9.51 -5.77
CA ILE A 61 -9.57 9.82 -7.19
C ILE A 61 -8.88 8.69 -7.98
N ARG A 62 -9.47 8.28 -9.11
CA ARG A 62 -8.81 7.34 -10.05
C ARG A 62 -7.62 8.02 -10.70
N ALA A 63 -6.47 7.35 -10.72
CA ALA A 63 -5.31 7.85 -11.45
C ALA A 63 -5.63 8.07 -12.94
N ALA A 64 -6.46 7.22 -13.53
CA ALA A 64 -6.93 7.36 -14.91
C ALA A 64 -7.72 8.66 -15.19
N GLU A 65 -8.28 9.32 -14.17
CA GLU A 65 -8.96 10.62 -14.31
C GLU A 65 -7.97 11.79 -14.28
N LEU A 66 -6.74 11.58 -13.80
CA LEU A 66 -5.74 12.62 -13.59
C LEU A 66 -4.59 12.53 -14.60
N PHE A 67 -4.21 11.32 -15.00
CA PHE A 67 -2.98 11.05 -15.74
C PHE A 67 -3.25 10.52 -17.14
N GLN A 68 -2.27 10.74 -18.03
CA GLN A 68 -2.22 10.05 -19.31
C GLN A 68 -2.12 8.52 -19.10
N PRO A 69 -2.73 7.71 -19.99
CA PRO A 69 -2.73 6.26 -19.86
C PRO A 69 -1.30 5.69 -19.79
N GLY A 70 -0.98 4.95 -18.73
CA GLY A 70 0.34 4.32 -18.55
C GLY A 70 1.48 5.28 -18.20
N GLU A 71 1.21 6.57 -18.01
CA GLU A 71 2.23 7.58 -17.73
C GLU A 71 1.98 8.31 -16.41
N ALA A 72 3.02 8.94 -15.87
CA ALA A 72 2.94 9.84 -14.71
C ALA A 72 2.74 11.31 -15.08
N MET A 73 2.27 11.57 -16.31
CA MET A 73 2.02 12.92 -16.82
C MET A 73 0.55 13.29 -16.65
N LEU A 74 0.26 14.41 -15.98
CA LEU A 74 -1.11 14.89 -15.77
C LEU A 74 -1.76 15.28 -17.10
N THR A 75 -3.05 15.01 -17.22
CA THR A 75 -3.88 15.60 -18.28
C THR A 75 -4.19 17.06 -17.92
N PRO A 76 -4.57 17.93 -18.90
CA PRO A 76 -5.01 19.29 -18.60
C PRO A 76 -6.17 19.35 -17.60
N ALA A 77 -7.12 18.41 -17.70
CA ALA A 77 -8.24 18.30 -16.77
C ALA A 77 -7.77 17.84 -15.37
N GLY A 78 -6.84 16.89 -15.30
CA GLY A 78 -6.24 16.42 -14.06
C GLY A 78 -5.48 17.51 -13.32
N ASP A 79 -4.68 18.30 -14.06
CA ASP A 79 -3.97 19.47 -13.53
C ASP A 79 -4.95 20.52 -12.96
N ALA A 80 -5.97 20.89 -13.72
CA ALA A 80 -6.99 21.83 -13.26
C ALA A 80 -7.71 21.35 -11.98
N ARG A 81 -8.02 20.06 -11.91
CA ARG A 81 -8.66 19.44 -10.74
C ARG A 81 -7.75 19.45 -9.52
N LEU A 82 -6.47 19.12 -9.67
CA LEU A 82 -5.50 19.14 -8.56
C LEU A 82 -5.22 20.57 -8.09
N LYS A 83 -5.19 21.56 -9.00
CA LYS A 83 -5.10 22.98 -8.63
C LYS A 83 -6.30 23.44 -7.81
N ALA A 84 -7.52 23.10 -8.24
CA ALA A 84 -8.73 23.41 -7.48
C ALA A 84 -8.73 22.75 -6.10
N LEU A 85 -8.26 21.50 -6.02
CA LEU A 85 -8.13 20.78 -4.75
C LEU A 85 -7.07 21.43 -3.84
N GLY A 86 -5.89 21.72 -4.36
CA GLY A 86 -4.81 22.38 -3.62
C GLY A 86 -5.23 23.75 -3.09
N ALA A 87 -5.94 24.55 -3.90
CA ALA A 87 -6.45 25.86 -3.50
C ALA A 87 -7.40 25.79 -2.29
N ARG A 88 -8.22 24.73 -2.18
CA ARG A 88 -9.10 24.50 -1.01
C ARG A 88 -8.30 24.29 0.27
N PHE A 89 -7.14 23.64 0.18
CA PHE A 89 -6.31 23.31 1.34
C PHE A 89 -5.16 24.29 1.60
N ALA A 90 -4.86 25.17 0.64
CA ALA A 90 -3.81 26.18 0.74
C ALA A 90 -4.00 27.07 1.98
N LYS A 91 -5.24 27.49 2.27
CA LYS A 91 -5.59 28.33 3.43
C LYS A 91 -5.73 27.56 4.75
N GLY A 92 -5.80 26.23 4.71
CA GLY A 92 -5.94 25.39 5.90
C GLY A 92 -4.64 25.30 6.71
N ARG A 93 -4.70 24.67 7.88
CA ARG A 93 -3.51 24.31 8.69
C ARG A 93 -3.26 22.81 8.78
N GLU A 94 -4.19 22.02 8.26
CA GLU A 94 -4.15 20.56 8.32
C GLU A 94 -2.97 20.00 7.50
N ARG A 95 -2.43 18.87 7.95
CA ARG A 95 -1.41 18.12 7.23
C ARG A 95 -2.12 17.27 6.17
N LEU A 96 -1.73 17.43 4.92
CA LEU A 96 -2.23 16.63 3.80
C LEU A 96 -1.38 15.39 3.63
N GLU A 97 -2.03 14.25 3.73
CA GLU A 97 -1.47 12.94 3.48
C GLU A 97 -1.91 12.46 2.10
N VAL A 98 -0.96 12.12 1.25
CA VAL A 98 -1.18 11.56 -0.08
C VAL A 98 -0.71 10.11 -0.08
N SER A 99 -1.61 9.21 -0.45
CA SER A 99 -1.35 7.76 -0.52
C SER A 99 -1.90 7.17 -1.81
N SER A 100 -1.31 6.07 -2.25
CA SER A 100 -1.77 5.31 -3.41
C SER A 100 -2.21 3.91 -2.98
N ARG A 101 -3.32 3.42 -3.54
CA ARG A 101 -3.75 2.01 -3.46
C ARG A 101 -3.82 1.38 -4.84
N GLY A 102 -3.37 0.12 -4.93
CA GLY A 102 -3.35 -0.63 -6.18
C GLY A 102 -2.43 -0.02 -7.25
N SER A 103 -2.38 -0.65 -8.42
CA SER A 103 -1.61 -0.15 -9.55
C SER A 103 -2.30 -0.46 -10.89
N ASP A 104 -2.05 0.40 -11.86
CA ASP A 104 -2.34 0.08 -13.26
C ASP A 104 -1.31 -0.94 -13.77
N SER A 105 -1.67 -1.67 -14.84
CA SER A 105 -0.70 -2.50 -15.56
C SER A 105 0.30 -1.60 -16.29
N GLY A 106 1.55 -1.60 -15.80
CA GLY A 106 2.65 -0.90 -16.45
C GLY A 106 2.99 -1.54 -17.80
N ARG A 107 3.29 -0.75 -18.82
CA ARG A 107 3.82 -1.24 -20.11
C ARG A 107 5.30 -0.88 -20.23
N GLN A 108 6.11 -1.91 -20.48
CA GLN A 108 7.50 -1.95 -20.97
C GLN A 108 8.61 -1.16 -20.23
N ARG A 109 8.38 0.03 -19.66
CA ARG A 109 9.43 0.84 -18.97
C ARG A 109 9.27 0.95 -17.45
N PHE A 110 8.03 0.91 -16.96
CA PHE A 110 7.74 0.94 -15.53
C PHE A 110 6.91 -0.29 -15.19
N ASP A 111 7.29 -0.98 -14.12
CA ASP A 111 6.39 -1.92 -13.49
C ASP A 111 5.23 -1.13 -12.84
N GLY A 112 4.09 -1.78 -12.60
CA GLY A 112 2.90 -1.09 -12.07
C GLY A 112 3.18 -0.30 -10.78
N TRP A 113 4.11 -0.80 -9.95
CA TRP A 113 4.57 -0.15 -8.75
C TRP A 113 5.31 1.18 -9.01
N ASP A 114 6.27 1.18 -9.95
CA ASP A 114 7.03 2.38 -10.30
C ASP A 114 6.12 3.46 -10.88
N LEU A 115 5.19 3.06 -11.76
CA LEU A 115 4.21 3.97 -12.34
C LEU A 115 3.33 4.59 -11.24
N ALA A 116 2.88 3.79 -10.29
CA ALA A 116 2.06 4.26 -9.18
C ALA A 116 2.84 5.25 -8.29
N ALA A 117 4.10 4.95 -7.99
CA ALA A 117 5.00 5.81 -7.23
C ALA A 117 5.25 7.15 -7.92
N ALA A 118 5.53 7.12 -9.23
CA ALA A 118 5.76 8.32 -10.03
C ALA A 118 4.53 9.23 -10.04
N ARG A 119 3.33 8.67 -10.20
CA ARG A 119 2.05 9.41 -10.15
C ARG A 119 1.77 9.99 -8.78
N LEU A 120 2.04 9.25 -7.71
CA LEU A 120 1.90 9.75 -6.34
C LEU A 120 2.78 10.97 -6.10
N GLY A 121 4.04 10.92 -6.57
CA GLY A 121 4.96 12.07 -6.55
C GLY A 121 4.48 13.25 -7.39
N ALA A 122 3.89 13.00 -8.57
CA ALA A 122 3.32 14.05 -9.41
C ALA A 122 2.13 14.76 -8.74
N VAL A 123 1.24 14.03 -8.06
CA VAL A 123 0.16 14.64 -7.26
C VAL A 123 0.72 15.51 -6.14
N ALA A 124 1.69 15.01 -5.38
CA ALA A 124 2.33 15.76 -4.30
C ALA A 124 2.95 17.07 -4.80
N ARG A 125 3.60 17.04 -5.97
CA ARG A 125 4.17 18.24 -6.62
C ARG A 125 3.08 19.22 -7.06
N ALA A 126 2.03 18.73 -7.72
CA ALA A 126 0.93 19.59 -8.16
C ALA A 126 0.21 20.29 -6.99
N LEU A 127 0.01 19.58 -5.86
CA LEU A 127 -0.57 20.18 -4.64
C LEU A 127 0.35 21.25 -4.04
N LYS A 128 1.66 21.02 -4.03
CA LYS A 128 2.65 22.02 -3.61
C LYS A 128 2.59 23.27 -4.51
N ASP A 129 2.56 23.06 -5.83
CA ASP A 129 2.52 24.16 -6.81
C ASP A 129 1.19 24.95 -6.73
N ALA A 130 0.12 24.31 -6.25
CA ALA A 130 -1.17 24.93 -5.93
C ALA A 130 -1.20 25.68 -4.58
N GLY A 131 -0.07 25.77 -3.86
CA GLY A 131 0.07 26.57 -2.64
C GLY A 131 -0.03 25.81 -1.33
N VAL A 132 -0.03 24.47 -1.35
CA VAL A 132 0.08 23.68 -0.11
C VAL A 132 1.52 23.73 0.41
N GLY A 133 1.71 24.21 1.63
CA GLY A 133 3.03 24.29 2.26
C GLY A 133 3.73 22.93 2.31
N ARG A 134 5.02 22.89 1.97
CA ARG A 134 5.83 21.65 1.90
C ARG A 134 5.78 20.86 3.20
N ASP A 135 5.87 21.54 4.34
CA ASP A 135 5.91 20.91 5.66
C ASP A 135 4.59 20.26 6.05
N ARG A 136 3.50 20.65 5.38
CA ARG A 136 2.15 20.11 5.56
C ARG A 136 1.86 18.94 4.63
N LEU A 137 2.70 18.66 3.63
CA LEU A 137 2.43 17.59 2.67
C LEU A 137 3.27 16.36 3.02
N ALA A 138 2.62 15.22 3.22
CA ALA A 138 3.25 13.95 3.53
C ALA A 138 2.84 12.88 2.50
N ILE A 139 3.82 12.17 1.96
CA ILE A 139 3.58 10.96 1.15
C ILE A 139 3.71 9.78 2.09
N ARG A 140 2.65 9.00 2.29
CA ARG A 140 2.63 7.97 3.33
C ARG A 140 2.69 6.53 2.87
N GLY A 141 2.30 6.22 1.63
CA GLY A 141 2.45 4.85 1.18
C GLY A 141 1.94 4.56 -0.22
N LEU A 142 2.48 3.45 -0.73
CA LEU A 142 1.99 2.67 -1.84
C LEU A 142 1.45 1.37 -1.22
N ASP A 143 0.15 1.30 -1.01
CA ASP A 143 -0.53 0.14 -0.47
C ASP A 143 -0.97 -0.74 -1.64
N GLN A 144 -0.10 -1.66 -2.03
CA GLN A 144 -0.36 -2.65 -3.06
C GLN A 144 -0.58 -3.99 -2.36
N LEU A 145 -1.79 -4.21 -1.84
CA LEU A 145 -2.19 -5.55 -1.47
C LEU A 145 -2.12 -6.42 -2.74
N ASP A 146 -1.44 -7.56 -2.66
CA ASP A 146 -1.07 -8.47 -3.78
C ASP A 146 -2.24 -9.02 -4.64
N GLY A 147 -3.46 -8.49 -4.51
CA GLY A 147 -4.65 -8.84 -5.29
C GLY A 147 -5.38 -7.67 -5.95
N GLU A 148 -4.81 -6.46 -5.94
CA GLU A 148 -5.42 -5.27 -6.58
C GLU A 148 -4.69 -4.76 -7.84
N SER A 149 -3.58 -5.41 -8.21
CA SER A 149 -2.91 -5.15 -9.48
C SER A 149 -3.87 -5.34 -10.66
N GLY A 150 -4.06 -4.29 -11.48
CA GLY A 150 -4.97 -4.31 -12.63
C GLY A 150 -6.41 -3.85 -12.34
N LYS A 151 -6.79 -3.61 -11.07
CA LYS A 151 -8.08 -2.96 -10.72
C LYS A 151 -8.03 -1.43 -10.87
N GLY A 152 -6.85 -0.92 -11.22
CA GLY A 152 -6.57 0.49 -11.42
C GLY A 152 -6.03 1.15 -10.16
N GLN A 153 -5.21 2.18 -10.35
CA GLN A 153 -4.61 2.92 -9.25
C GLN A 153 -5.60 3.93 -8.62
N MET A 154 -5.72 3.87 -7.29
CA MET A 154 -6.44 4.81 -6.44
C MET A 154 -5.52 5.79 -5.75
N LEU A 155 -5.81 7.08 -5.86
CA LEU A 155 -5.11 8.13 -5.14
C LEU A 155 -6.02 8.68 -4.06
N ARG A 156 -5.53 8.66 -2.82
CA ARG A 156 -6.27 9.13 -1.65
C ARG A 156 -5.52 10.28 -1.00
N ILE A 157 -6.22 11.40 -0.83
CA ILE A 157 -5.73 12.62 -0.21
C ILE A 157 -6.55 12.86 1.07
N VAL A 158 -5.89 12.86 2.22
CA VAL A 158 -6.53 12.97 3.54
C VAL A 158 -5.97 14.20 4.26
N ALA A 159 -6.85 15.03 4.83
CA ALA A 159 -6.44 16.22 5.56
C ALA A 159 -6.49 15.97 7.09
N GLY A 160 -5.37 15.51 7.66
CA GLY A 160 -5.26 15.11 9.07
C GLY A 160 -4.75 16.21 10.01
N GLU A 161 -4.87 15.98 11.31
CA GLU A 161 -4.25 16.85 12.31
C GLU A 161 -2.72 16.80 12.20
N ALA A 162 -2.08 17.97 12.35
CA ALA A 162 -0.63 18.06 12.40
C ALA A 162 -0.13 17.31 13.65
N THR A 163 0.54 16.18 13.45
CA THR A 163 1.22 15.48 14.54
C THR A 163 2.27 16.43 15.13
N ARG A 164 2.10 16.80 16.40
CA ARG A 164 2.98 17.68 17.16
C ARG A 164 4.33 17.02 17.43
#